data_AF-A0A494Z5U8-F1
#
_entry.id   AF-A0A494Z5U8-F1
#
_cell.length_a   1.000
_cell.length_b   1.000
_cell.length_c   1.000
_cell.angle_alpha   90.00
_cell.angle_beta   90.00
_cell.angle_gamma   90.00
#
_symmetry.space_group_name_H-M   'P 1'
#
loop_
_entity.id
_entity.type
_entity.pdbx_description
1 polymer ?
#
loop_
_entity_poly.entity_id
_entity_poly.type
_entity_poly.pdbx_seq_one_letter_code
_entity_poly.pdbx_strand_id
1 'polypeptide(L)'
;MTGTATLSKVLTIRENEKKVAQKAYHQSMGVFEEVAKELYLLLKKKEEAEQQYERFIQSTAPINQIKQLVDYLEVLTTEILFVQQKVEVARNDMEKKQVKLSDSYVEVKKFEKIIDIRKQDERDELKRKEDAFMNEISMNQFLSHKNR
;
A
#
# COMPACT_ATOMS: atom_id res chain seq x y z
N MET A 1 6.08 -30.19 -15.14
CA MET A 1 6.31 -29.41 -13.91
C MET A 1 6.93 -28.07 -14.27
N THR A 2 6.31 -26.96 -13.90
CA THR A 2 6.83 -25.59 -14.16
C THR A 2 8.20 -25.44 -13.48
N GLY A 3 9.26 -25.08 -14.20
CA GLY A 3 10.63 -25.06 -13.64
C GLY A 3 10.87 -23.89 -12.69
N THR A 4 11.83 -24.00 -11.76
CA THR A 4 12.19 -22.94 -10.80
C THR A 4 12.48 -21.59 -11.49
N ALA A 5 13.07 -21.60 -12.69
CA ALA A 5 13.28 -20.41 -13.52
C ALA A 5 11.97 -19.69 -13.93
N THR A 6 10.88 -20.43 -14.15
CA THR A 6 9.57 -19.83 -14.49
C THR A 6 8.94 -19.16 -13.28
N LEU A 7 9.08 -19.73 -12.08
CA LEU A 7 8.62 -19.12 -10.84
C LEU A 7 9.39 -17.83 -10.54
N SER A 8 10.70 -17.80 -10.79
CA SER A 8 11.50 -16.58 -10.68
C SER A 8 11.02 -15.47 -11.63
N LYS A 9 10.61 -15.83 -12.86
CA LYS A 9 10.01 -14.85 -13.79
C LYS A 9 8.68 -14.31 -13.26
N VAL A 10 7.84 -15.17 -12.68
CA VAL A 10 6.57 -14.75 -12.06
C VAL A 10 6.84 -13.84 -10.87
N LEU A 11 7.84 -14.14 -10.03
CA LEU A 11 8.26 -13.27 -8.94
C LEU A 11 8.63 -11.87 -9.44
N THR A 12 9.43 -11.77 -10.51
CA THR A 12 9.78 -10.47 -11.11
C THR A 12 8.54 -9.68 -11.56
N ILE A 13 7.54 -10.35 -12.13
CA ILE A 13 6.26 -9.71 -12.49
C ILE A 13 5.55 -9.21 -11.24
N ARG A 14 5.44 -10.02 -10.18
CA ARG A 14 4.81 -9.63 -8.91
C ARG A 14 5.52 -8.46 -8.23
N GLU A 15 6.85 -8.43 -8.28
CA GLU A 15 7.63 -7.30 -7.77
C GLU A 15 7.35 -6.00 -8.53
N ASN A 16 7.19 -6.09 -9.85
CA ASN A 16 6.80 -4.94 -10.66
C ASN A 16 5.37 -4.48 -10.36
N GLU A 17 4.42 -5.41 -10.24
CA GLU A 17 3.04 -5.11 -9.82
C GLU A 17 3.00 -4.40 -8.46
N LYS A 18 3.79 -4.87 -7.50
CA LYS A 18 3.95 -4.22 -6.19
C LYS A 18 4.47 -2.78 -6.32
N LYS A 19 5.50 -2.55 -7.14
CA LYS A 19 6.03 -1.19 -7.39
C LYS A 19 4.95 -0.27 -8.01
N VAL A 20 4.17 -0.79 -8.96
CA VAL A 20 3.06 -0.05 -9.57
C VAL A 20 1.98 0.28 -8.54
N ALA A 21 1.58 -0.70 -7.71
CA ALA A 21 0.61 -0.49 -6.64
C ALA A 21 1.12 0.52 -5.60
N GLN A 22 2.41 0.48 -5.26
CA GLN A 22 3.04 1.41 -4.34
C GLN A 22 2.99 2.84 -4.88
N LYS A 23 3.35 3.03 -6.15
CA LYS A 23 3.27 4.34 -6.82
C LYS A 23 1.83 4.86 -6.84
N ALA A 24 0.88 4.00 -7.20
CA ALA A 24 -0.54 4.38 -7.25
C ALA A 24 -1.06 4.83 -5.87
N TYR A 25 -0.70 4.11 -4.81
CA TYR A 25 -1.05 4.47 -3.44
C TYR A 25 -0.45 5.82 -3.02
N HIS A 26 0.83 6.07 -3.32
CA HIS A 26 1.47 7.35 -3.00
C HIS A 26 0.81 8.52 -3.74
N GLN A 27 0.42 8.31 -5.00
CA GLN A 27 -0.32 9.32 -5.77
C GLN A 27 -1.69 9.60 -5.17
N SER A 28 -2.46 8.59 -4.78
CA SER A 28 -3.76 8.81 -4.10
C SER A 28 -3.62 9.47 -2.74
N MET A 29 -2.54 9.15 -2.00
CA MET A 29 -2.25 9.76 -0.72
C MET A 29 -1.99 11.26 -0.87
N GLY A 30 -1.21 11.66 -1.88
CA GLY A 30 -1.00 13.08 -2.20
C GLY A 30 -2.30 13.81 -2.55
N VAL A 31 -3.16 13.21 -3.39
CA VAL A 31 -4.48 13.80 -3.72
C VAL A 31 -5.34 13.93 -2.47
N PHE A 32 -5.37 12.92 -1.61
CA PHE A 32 -6.10 12.97 -0.35
C PHE A 32 -5.59 14.08 0.56
N GLU A 33 -4.26 14.22 0.72
CA GLU A 33 -3.63 15.26 1.52
C GLU A 33 -3.95 16.67 1.00
N GLU A 34 -3.92 16.87 -0.31
CA GLU A 34 -4.26 18.16 -0.94
C GLU A 34 -5.69 18.58 -0.63
N VAL A 35 -6.67 17.68 -0.85
CA VAL A 35 -8.09 17.97 -0.60
C VAL A 35 -8.38 18.08 0.91
N ALA A 36 -7.73 17.27 1.74
CA ALA A 36 -7.86 17.38 3.20
C ALA A 36 -7.31 18.71 3.72
N LYS A 37 -6.22 19.21 3.13
CA LYS A 37 -5.66 20.52 3.45
C LYS A 37 -6.60 21.66 3.04
N GLU A 38 -7.24 21.55 1.88
CA GLU A 38 -8.29 22.50 1.46
C GLU A 38 -9.44 22.54 2.50
N LEU A 39 -9.93 21.37 2.93
CA LEU A 39 -10.96 21.28 3.97
C LEU A 39 -10.51 21.92 5.28
N TYR A 40 -9.29 21.64 5.72
CA TYR A 40 -8.72 22.24 6.93
C TYR A 40 -8.71 23.76 6.87
N LEU A 41 -8.28 24.33 5.73
CA LEU A 41 -8.25 25.78 5.54
C LEU A 41 -9.65 26.40 5.56
N LEU A 42 -10.65 25.74 4.98
CA LEU A 42 -12.04 26.20 5.02
C LEU A 42 -12.63 26.17 6.43
N LEU A 43 -12.38 25.09 7.18
CA LEU A 43 -12.81 24.99 8.57
C LEU A 43 -12.18 26.07 9.44
N LYS A 44 -10.90 26.37 9.24
CA LYS A 44 -10.22 27.46 9.94
C LYS A 44 -10.83 28.82 9.62
N LYS A 45 -11.13 29.10 8.34
CA LYS A 45 -11.83 30.34 7.94
C LYS A 45 -13.21 30.45 8.59
N LYS A 46 -13.93 29.34 8.69
CA LYS A 46 -15.24 29.29 9.36
C LYS A 46 -15.10 29.61 10.85
N GLU A 47 -14.15 29.01 11.54
CA GLU A 47 -13.87 29.29 12.95
C GLU A 47 -13.54 30.78 13.17
N GLU A 48 -12.70 31.38 12.31
CA GLU A 48 -12.37 32.81 12.37
C GLU A 48 -13.60 33.71 12.12
N ALA A 49 -14.51 33.31 11.22
CA ALA A 49 -15.75 34.03 10.95
C ALA A 49 -16.76 33.91 12.11
N GLU A 50 -16.87 32.75 12.75
CA GLU A 50 -17.71 32.53 13.93
C GLU A 50 -17.22 33.37 15.11
N GLN A 51 -15.90 33.44 15.34
CA GLN A 51 -15.33 34.32 16.36
C GLN A 51 -15.61 35.79 16.09
N GLN A 52 -15.57 36.23 14.82
CA GLN A 52 -15.96 37.60 14.46
C GLN A 52 -17.45 37.86 14.70
N TYR A 53 -18.30 36.88 14.40
CA TYR A 53 -19.74 36.97 14.61
C TYR A 53 -20.06 37.14 16.08
N GLU A 54 -19.43 36.36 16.95
CA GLU A 54 -19.60 36.47 18.39
C GLU A 54 -19.19 37.87 18.91
N ARG A 55 -18.08 38.43 18.40
CA ARG A 55 -17.66 39.81 18.73
C ARG A 55 -18.66 40.86 18.28
N PHE A 56 -19.26 40.71 17.09
CA PHE A 56 -20.27 41.64 16.58
C PHE A 56 -21.57 41.58 17.36
N ILE A 57 -21.96 40.42 17.89
CA ILE A 57 -23.10 40.31 18.79
C ILE A 57 -22.84 41.00 20.14
N GLN A 58 -21.62 40.87 20.67
CA GLN A 58 -21.24 41.45 21.97
C GLN A 58 -20.97 42.96 21.91
N SER A 59 -20.89 43.55 20.70
CA SER A 59 -20.59 44.96 20.49
C SER A 59 -21.73 45.68 19.74
N THR A 60 -21.69 47.02 19.69
CA THR A 60 -22.65 47.82 18.92
C THR A 60 -22.33 47.78 17.42
N ALA A 61 -22.33 46.58 16.83
CA ALA A 61 -22.04 46.40 15.41
C ALA A 61 -23.26 46.79 14.55
N PRO A 62 -23.05 47.42 13.37
CA PRO A 62 -24.12 47.68 12.42
C PRO A 62 -24.77 46.38 11.93
N ILE A 63 -26.10 46.33 11.91
CA ILE A 63 -26.87 45.13 11.50
C ILE A 63 -26.49 44.61 10.09
N ASN A 64 -26.09 45.52 9.19
CA ASN A 64 -25.64 45.15 7.85
C ASN A 64 -24.35 44.31 7.87
N GLN A 65 -23.42 44.57 8.80
CA GLN A 65 -22.18 43.80 8.93
C GLN A 65 -22.46 42.40 9.47
N ILE A 66 -23.40 42.28 10.43
CA ILE A 66 -23.86 40.99 10.94
C ILE A 66 -24.47 40.16 9.81
N LYS A 67 -25.34 40.76 8.98
CA LYS A 67 -25.96 40.08 7.85
C LYS A 67 -24.91 39.57 6.84
N GLN A 68 -23.97 40.44 6.45
CA GLN A 68 -22.88 40.05 5.53
C GLN A 68 -22.06 38.86 6.06
N LEU A 69 -21.81 38.82 7.36
CA LEU A 69 -21.05 37.74 7.98
C LEU A 69 -21.83 36.42 8.03
N VAL A 70 -23.15 36.49 8.26
CA VAL A 70 -24.04 35.32 8.17
C VAL A 70 -24.07 34.77 6.74
N ASP A 71 -24.24 35.64 5.74
CA ASP A 71 -24.23 35.24 4.32
C ASP A 71 -22.88 34.58 3.97
N TYR A 72 -21.76 35.12 4.48
CA TYR A 72 -20.43 34.53 4.29
C TYR A 72 -20.29 33.15 4.97
N LEU A 73 -20.83 32.98 6.18
CA LEU A 73 -20.84 31.69 6.89
C LEU A 73 -21.66 30.62 6.16
N GLU A 74 -22.77 31.01 5.52
CA GLU A 74 -23.57 30.09 4.69
C GLU A 74 -22.80 29.63 3.44
N VAL A 75 -22.10 30.55 2.77
CA VAL A 75 -21.23 30.23 1.63
C VAL A 75 -20.12 29.27 2.08
N LEU A 76 -19.41 29.59 3.17
CA LEU A 76 -18.36 28.72 3.72
C LEU A 76 -18.90 27.34 4.07
N THR A 77 -20.08 27.26 4.67
CA THR A 77 -20.69 25.97 5.03
C THR A 77 -20.99 25.13 3.79
N THR A 78 -21.48 25.76 2.72
CA THR A 78 -21.74 25.08 1.45
C THR A 78 -20.44 24.57 0.81
N GLU A 79 -19.38 25.39 0.81
CA GLU A 79 -18.05 24.99 0.32
C GLU A 79 -17.47 23.83 1.14
N ILE A 80 -17.57 23.89 2.47
CA ILE A 80 -17.11 22.84 3.37
C ILE A 80 -17.81 21.52 3.06
N LEU A 81 -19.13 21.51 2.90
CA LEU A 81 -19.88 20.28 2.58
C LEU A 81 -19.41 19.66 1.26
N PHE A 82 -19.16 20.50 0.25
CA PHE A 82 -18.67 20.05 -1.04
C PHE A 82 -17.25 19.46 -0.95
N VAL A 83 -16.34 20.14 -0.26
CA VAL A 83 -14.96 19.64 -0.10
C VAL A 83 -14.93 18.40 0.80
N GLN A 84 -15.78 18.29 1.82
CA GLN A 84 -15.91 17.08 2.63
C GLN A 84 -16.26 15.86 1.77
N GLN A 85 -17.20 15.98 0.83
CA GLN A 85 -17.52 14.89 -0.09
C GLN A 85 -16.31 14.50 -0.94
N LYS A 86 -15.52 15.47 -1.41
CA LYS A 86 -14.27 15.18 -2.14
C LYS A 86 -13.24 14.47 -1.27
N VAL A 87 -13.09 14.87 -0.01
CA VAL A 87 -12.19 14.21 0.96
C VAL A 87 -12.59 12.74 1.13
N GLU A 88 -13.88 12.45 1.29
CA GLU A 88 -14.37 11.07 1.43
C GLU A 88 -14.12 10.25 0.15
N VAL A 89 -14.32 10.83 -1.04
CA VAL A 89 -13.99 10.17 -2.30
C VAL A 89 -12.50 9.87 -2.40
N ALA A 90 -11.64 10.86 -2.09
CA ALA A 90 -10.19 10.70 -2.12
C ALA A 90 -9.69 9.67 -1.09
N ARG A 91 -10.28 9.67 0.12
CA ARG A 91 -9.98 8.68 1.17
C ARG A 91 -10.32 7.27 0.69
N ASN A 92 -11.53 7.07 0.17
CA ASN A 92 -11.97 5.76 -0.31
C ASN A 92 -11.08 5.24 -1.46
N ASP A 93 -10.65 6.11 -2.38
CA ASP A 93 -9.71 5.73 -3.44
C ASP A 93 -8.32 5.35 -2.88
N MET A 94 -7.81 6.14 -1.93
CA MET A 94 -6.55 5.86 -1.23
C MET A 94 -6.59 4.51 -0.49
N GLU A 95 -7.65 4.25 0.27
CA GLU A 95 -7.83 2.99 1.02
C GLU A 95 -7.90 1.77 0.09
N LYS A 96 -8.63 1.88 -1.04
CA LYS A 96 -8.67 0.82 -2.06
C LYS A 96 -7.28 0.51 -2.60
N LYS A 97 -6.47 1.54 -2.87
CA LYS A 97 -5.09 1.37 -3.35
C LYS A 97 -4.17 0.83 -2.25
N GLN A 98 -4.41 1.15 -0.98
CA GLN A 98 -3.69 0.60 0.16
C GLN A 98 -3.92 -0.92 0.28
N VAL A 99 -5.18 -1.36 0.18
CA VAL A 99 -5.52 -2.80 0.19
C VAL A 99 -4.81 -3.51 -0.96
N LYS A 100 -4.90 -2.97 -2.18
CA LYS A 100 -4.20 -3.54 -3.35
C LYS A 100 -2.67 -3.62 -3.17
N LEU A 101 -2.08 -2.61 -2.54
CA LEU A 101 -0.66 -2.61 -2.21
C LEU A 101 -0.34 -3.73 -1.21
N SER A 102 -1.12 -3.87 -0.15
CA SER A 102 -0.98 -4.95 0.84
C SER A 102 -1.05 -6.33 0.18
N ASP A 103 -2.05 -6.55 -0.66
CA ASP A 103 -2.20 -7.82 -1.40
C ASP A 103 -0.98 -8.10 -2.29
N SER A 104 -0.45 -7.09 -2.96
CA SER A 104 0.75 -7.25 -3.79
C SER A 104 2.01 -7.61 -2.98
N TYR A 105 2.15 -7.11 -1.75
CA TYR A 105 3.21 -7.54 -0.83
C TYR A 105 3.07 -9.00 -0.45
N VAL A 106 1.84 -9.43 -0.13
CA VAL A 106 1.54 -10.82 0.20
C VAL A 106 1.86 -11.75 -0.97
N GLU A 107 1.48 -11.38 -2.19
CA GLU A 107 1.78 -12.19 -3.38
C GLU A 107 3.28 -12.34 -3.63
N VAL A 108 4.07 -11.26 -3.53
CA VAL A 108 5.54 -11.34 -3.63
C VAL A 108 6.10 -12.33 -2.60
N LYS A 109 5.67 -12.20 -1.33
CA LYS A 109 6.14 -13.09 -0.25
C LYS A 109 5.77 -14.55 -0.46
N LYS A 110 4.58 -14.82 -1.02
CA LYS A 110 4.18 -16.19 -1.39
C LYS A 110 5.14 -16.78 -2.42
N PHE A 111 5.45 -16.05 -3.50
CA PHE A 111 6.34 -16.55 -4.54
C PHE A 111 7.79 -16.69 -4.09
N GLU A 112 8.30 -15.76 -3.27
CA GLU A 112 9.61 -15.92 -2.60
C GLU A 112 9.65 -17.25 -1.83
N LYS A 113 8.64 -17.50 -0.99
CA LYS A 113 8.60 -18.71 -0.16
C LYS A 113 8.49 -20.00 -0.99
N ILE A 114 7.69 -20.00 -2.05
CA ILE A 114 7.54 -21.15 -2.96
C ILE A 114 8.88 -21.46 -3.64
N ILE A 115 9.59 -20.43 -4.13
CA ILE A 115 10.89 -20.60 -4.78
C ILE A 115 11.93 -21.15 -3.78
N ASP A 116 11.94 -20.64 -2.55
CA ASP A 116 12.87 -21.08 -1.52
C ASP A 116 12.66 -22.55 -1.13
N ILE A 117 11.41 -22.96 -0.92
CA ILE A 117 11.06 -24.37 -0.64
C ILE A 117 11.54 -25.25 -1.79
N ARG A 118 11.25 -24.86 -3.03
CA ARG A 118 11.62 -25.68 -4.19
C ARG A 118 13.11 -25.81 -4.40
N LYS A 119 13.87 -24.72 -4.19
CA LYS A 119 15.34 -24.76 -4.20
C LYS A 119 15.88 -25.66 -3.10
N GLN A 120 15.23 -25.70 -1.94
CA GLN A 120 15.61 -26.61 -0.87
C GLN A 120 15.36 -28.07 -1.28
N ASP A 121 14.20 -28.38 -1.84
CA ASP A 121 13.88 -29.73 -2.32
C ASP A 121 14.86 -30.19 -3.42
N GLU A 122 15.20 -29.31 -4.37
CA GLU A 122 16.19 -29.58 -5.42
C GLU A 122 17.59 -29.88 -4.84
N ARG A 123 18.01 -29.15 -3.80
CA ARG A 123 19.28 -29.40 -3.09
C ARG A 123 19.26 -30.72 -2.34
N ASP A 124 18.15 -31.03 -1.66
CA ASP A 124 18.01 -32.27 -0.89
C ASP A 124 17.95 -33.49 -1.82
N GLU A 125 17.30 -33.38 -2.98
CA GLU A 125 17.30 -34.42 -4.00
C GLU A 125 18.70 -34.64 -4.59
N LEU A 126 19.43 -33.56 -4.89
CA LEU A 126 20.81 -33.65 -5.38
C LEU A 126 21.71 -34.36 -4.36
N LYS A 127 21.63 -33.96 -3.10
CA LYS A 127 22.40 -34.59 -2.01
C LYS A 127 22.10 -36.07 -1.87
N ARG A 128 20.82 -36.47 -1.94
CA ARG A 128 20.42 -37.89 -1.92
C ARG A 128 21.02 -38.68 -3.08
N LYS A 129 21.07 -38.09 -4.28
CA LYS A 129 21.69 -38.72 -5.46
C LYS A 129 23.20 -38.86 -5.30
N GLU A 130 23.86 -37.83 -4.78
CA GLU A 130 25.30 -37.86 -4.48
C GLU A 130 25.63 -38.94 -3.43
N ASP A 131 24.87 -39.01 -2.33
CA ASP A 131 25.04 -40.01 -1.28
C ASP A 131 24.83 -41.44 -1.82
N ALA A 132 23.81 -41.64 -2.65
CA ALA A 132 23.55 -42.93 -3.30
C ALA A 132 24.69 -43.35 -4.24
N PHE A 133 25.20 -42.42 -5.05
CA PHE A 133 26.32 -42.65 -5.96
C PHE A 133 27.62 -42.97 -5.20
N MET A 134 27.90 -42.26 -4.10
CA MET A 134 29.07 -42.52 -3.25
C MET A 134 29.01 -43.90 -2.58
N ASN A 135 27.82 -44.34 -2.16
CA ASN A 135 27.61 -45.68 -1.62
C ASN A 135 27.87 -46.77 -2.68
N GLU A 136 27.40 -46.55 -3.92
CA GLU A 136 27.63 -47.48 -5.03
C GLU A 136 29.14 -47.61 -5.35
N ILE A 137 29.87 -46.49 -5.43
CA ILE A 137 31.32 -46.50 -5.64
C ILE A 137 32.02 -47.26 -4.51
N SER A 138 31.67 -46.97 -3.26
CA SER A 138 32.28 -47.60 -2.08
C SER A 138 32.07 -49.12 -2.09
N MET A 139 30.88 -49.58 -2.45
CA MET A 139 30.56 -51.00 -2.56
C MET A 139 31.32 -51.67 -3.70
N ASN A 140 31.40 -51.03 -4.88
CA ASN A 140 32.17 -51.54 -6.01
C ASN A 140 33.67 -51.64 -5.68
N GLN A 141 34.24 -50.64 -5.01
CA GLN A 141 35.63 -50.67 -4.56
C GLN A 141 35.87 -51.81 -3.56
N PHE A 142 35.01 -51.97 -2.56
CA PHE A 142 35.10 -53.05 -1.58
C PHE A 142 35.06 -54.43 -2.24
N LEU A 143 34.14 -54.65 -3.17
CA LEU A 143 34.03 -55.91 -3.92
C LEU A 143 35.27 -56.16 -4.80
N SER A 144 35.81 -55.12 -5.43
CA SER A 144 37.02 -55.25 -6.27
C SER A 144 38.27 -55.62 -5.46
N HIS A 145 38.38 -55.11 -4.22
CA HIS A 145 39.49 -55.44 -3.31
C HIS A 145 39.39 -56.86 -2.73
N LYS A 146 38.19 -57.43 -2.60
CA LYS A 146 37.99 -58.80 -2.09
C LYS A 146 38.28 -59.88 -3.14
N ASN A 147 38.23 -59.55 -4.42
CA ASN A 147 38.49 -60.45 -5.55
C ASN A 147 39.99 -60.49 -5.96
N ARG A 148 40.89 -60.00 -5.11
CA ARG A 148 42.33 -59.86 -5.40
C ARG A 148 43.18 -60.64 -4.41
#